data_AF-A0A662GXG8-F1
#
_entry.id   AF-A0A662GXG8-F1
#
_cell.length_a   1.000
_cell.length_b   1.000
_cell.length_c   1.000
_cell.angle_alpha   90.00
_cell.angle_beta   90.00
_cell.angle_gamma   90.00
#
_symmetry.space_group_name_H-M   'P 1'
#
loop_
_entity.id
_entity.type
_entity.pdbx_description
1 polymer ?
#
loop_
_entity_poly.entity_id
_entity_poly.type
_entity_poly.pdbx_seq_one_letter_code
_entity_poly.pdbx_strand_id
1 'polypeptide(L)'
;MELRLGKVERGVLEHRVLRHMPLAARPGLDGASLELSGEVVVAHNPAVGVPLECLGFFAFHYAACNVAVKFARPELAVCGIYMPPSSTADDLEAVAREFGREARAYGVRVVAGHTGVYEGLTLPLVSVTVMGRRVRRPEVPEPGDHVLIVGEVGAEAVWLASLASGREAPLSWRELTCLPAALRLSEVRGVKLMHDVSEGGLLGALLEVVSEVGLGAELTSARVPLCDGVEGLGVDPLIAPSYGAMVVVASEEGLNGVEGALESLGVRYSVVGRLTAEKGLRVDGRLVEGVERTKLDELYGRLTSADPVLASVECALRELERIPGAEALIPQVGMNLVYAKEGAASLDDVAGLSGRVVMSMGRPKVCGRVMYGGSRYLASLLLEVMKIDPSRRACVNIKASEEVLRAVEALGLSLRTVPPIKAEGLCPIAIAIRGDGVAYDAYYHPGAHGVEPSLVIVGGSPRELVRVLAEVARLVARGH
;
A
#
# COMPACT_ATOMS: atom_id res chain seq x y z
N MET A 1 -14.51 35.39 21.48
CA MET A 1 -14.15 34.12 22.14
C MET A 1 -13.42 33.28 21.11
N GLU A 2 -12.17 32.94 21.38
CA GLU A 2 -11.45 31.98 20.55
C GLU A 2 -11.98 30.57 20.83
N LEU A 3 -12.10 29.75 19.79
CA LEU A 3 -12.39 28.34 19.95
C LEU A 3 -11.10 27.63 20.37
N ARG A 4 -11.07 27.11 21.60
CA ARG A 4 -9.95 26.31 22.09
C ARG A 4 -9.88 24.98 21.33
N LEU A 5 -8.69 24.40 21.24
CA LEU A 5 -8.48 23.03 20.75
C LEU A 5 -9.42 22.05 21.47
N GLY A 6 -10.36 21.46 20.72
CA GLY A 6 -11.43 20.61 21.25
C GLY A 6 -12.76 20.81 20.51
N LYS A 7 -13.84 20.23 21.06
CA LYS A 7 -15.20 20.40 20.52
C LYS A 7 -15.79 21.75 20.93
N VAL A 8 -16.65 22.30 20.08
CA VAL A 8 -17.35 23.58 20.30
C VAL A 8 -18.29 23.47 21.52
N GLU A 9 -18.27 24.49 22.37
CA GLU A 9 -19.01 24.51 23.64
C GLU A 9 -20.54 24.51 23.44
N ARG A 10 -21.29 23.79 24.29
CA ARG A 10 -22.68 23.37 23.98
C ARG A 10 -23.65 24.52 23.66
N GLY A 11 -23.55 25.68 24.31
CA GLY A 11 -24.39 26.85 23.98
C GLY A 11 -24.03 27.48 22.63
N VAL A 12 -22.74 27.49 22.26
CA VAL A 12 -22.27 27.90 20.94
C VAL A 12 -22.70 26.87 19.89
N LEU A 13 -22.57 25.58 20.20
CA LEU A 13 -23.04 24.46 19.39
C LEU A 13 -24.55 24.61 19.11
N GLU A 14 -25.40 24.71 20.13
CA GLU A 14 -26.86 24.85 19.98
C GLU A 14 -27.30 26.15 19.26
N HIS A 15 -26.59 27.28 19.43
CA HIS A 15 -26.97 28.57 18.83
C HIS A 15 -26.16 29.00 17.59
N ARG A 16 -25.13 28.25 17.17
CA ARG A 16 -24.27 28.51 16.00
C ARG A 16 -23.98 27.28 15.12
N VAL A 17 -24.43 26.08 15.50
CA VAL A 17 -24.28 24.84 14.69
C VAL A 17 -25.59 24.07 14.57
N LEU A 18 -26.26 23.72 15.67
CA LEU A 18 -27.36 22.74 15.63
C LEU A 18 -28.61 23.29 14.92
N ARG A 19 -28.86 24.58 15.07
CA ARG A 19 -29.88 25.33 14.31
C ARG A 19 -29.60 25.46 12.81
N HIS A 20 -28.42 25.05 12.32
CA HIS A 20 -27.98 25.19 10.94
C HIS A 20 -27.87 23.84 10.20
N MET A 21 -27.78 22.74 10.95
CA MET A 21 -27.92 21.39 10.37
C MET A 21 -29.42 21.02 10.25
N PRO A 22 -29.83 20.01 9.44
CA PRO A 22 -31.24 19.68 9.25
C PRO A 22 -31.59 18.20 9.58
N LEU A 23 -31.82 17.83 10.86
CA LEU A 23 -31.82 16.43 11.37
C LEU A 23 -33.12 15.62 11.18
N ALA A 24 -32.99 14.29 10.96
CA ALA A 24 -34.11 13.33 10.78
C ALA A 24 -35.11 13.37 11.95
N ALA A 25 -34.57 13.37 13.17
CA ALA A 25 -35.23 13.86 14.36
C ALA A 25 -34.27 14.86 15.01
N ARG A 26 -34.81 16.02 15.43
CA ARG A 26 -34.12 17.24 15.89
C ARG A 26 -32.62 17.05 16.21
N PRO A 27 -31.74 17.61 15.39
CA PRO A 27 -29.84 17.56 15.76
C PRO A 27 -29.42 17.75 17.24
N GLY A 28 -29.35 16.61 17.94
CA GLY A 28 -28.12 16.32 18.66
C GLY A 28 -26.93 16.36 17.68
N LEU A 29 -26.21 17.48 17.70
CA LEU A 29 -24.88 17.65 17.10
C LEU A 29 -24.88 17.64 15.55
N ASP A 30 -23.71 17.44 14.93
CA ASP A 30 -23.35 17.97 13.61
C ASP A 30 -23.94 17.21 12.38
N GLY A 31 -25.24 16.89 12.33
CA GLY A 31 -25.83 15.95 11.33
C GLY A 31 -27.22 16.26 10.73
N ALA A 32 -27.70 15.40 9.82
CA ALA A 32 -28.82 15.68 8.90
C ALA A 32 -29.91 14.57 8.78
N SER A 33 -31.02 14.90 8.10
CA SER A 33 -32.15 14.07 7.66
C SER A 33 -31.90 13.46 6.30
N LEU A 34 -32.52 12.31 6.04
CA LEU A 34 -33.22 12.06 4.78
C LEU A 34 -34.53 11.32 5.04
N GLU A 35 -35.58 11.64 4.28
CA GLU A 35 -36.67 10.68 4.03
C GLU A 35 -36.15 9.68 2.99
N LEU A 36 -35.63 8.55 3.47
CA LEU A 36 -35.18 7.46 2.62
C LEU A 36 -36.39 6.62 2.21
N SER A 37 -36.56 6.39 0.90
CA SER A 37 -37.39 5.28 0.44
C SER A 37 -36.82 3.96 0.98
N GLY A 38 -37.68 2.95 1.21
CA GLY A 38 -37.31 1.67 1.84
C GLY A 38 -36.39 0.75 1.03
N GLU A 39 -35.61 1.33 0.10
CA GLU A 39 -34.76 0.68 -0.88
C GLU A 39 -33.37 1.36 -1.00
N VAL A 40 -33.03 2.29 -0.11
CA VAL A 40 -31.66 2.84 -0.04
C VAL A 40 -30.75 1.91 0.78
N VAL A 41 -29.58 1.61 0.23
CA VAL A 41 -28.44 1.00 0.93
C VAL A 41 -27.42 2.09 1.20
N VAL A 42 -26.84 2.09 2.39
CA VAL A 42 -25.77 3.02 2.80
C VAL A 42 -24.60 2.22 3.33
N ALA A 43 -23.40 2.51 2.85
CA ALA A 43 -22.15 1.99 3.41
C ALA A 43 -21.19 3.15 3.70
N HIS A 44 -20.30 2.96 4.67
CA HIS A 44 -19.27 3.93 5.01
C HIS A 44 -17.95 3.20 5.19
N ASN A 45 -16.86 3.72 4.62
CA ASN A 45 -15.52 3.22 4.90
C ASN A 45 -14.48 4.36 4.91
N PRO A 46 -13.49 4.33 5.81
CA PRO A 46 -12.25 5.07 5.63
C PRO A 46 -11.32 4.36 4.63
N ALA A 47 -10.48 5.13 3.95
CA ALA A 47 -9.25 4.66 3.33
C ALA A 47 -8.08 5.47 3.91
N VAL A 48 -7.04 4.76 4.32
CA VAL A 48 -5.83 5.31 4.95
C VAL A 48 -4.69 4.31 4.73
N GLY A 49 -3.45 4.78 4.66
CA GLY A 49 -2.27 3.91 4.62
C GLY A 49 -1.98 3.20 3.29
N VAL A 50 -2.87 3.27 2.30
CA VAL A 50 -2.49 3.08 0.89
C VAL A 50 -1.73 4.32 0.39
N PRO A 51 -0.87 4.19 -0.65
CA PRO A 51 -0.21 5.34 -1.25
C PRO A 51 -1.16 6.45 -1.73
N LEU A 52 -0.65 7.67 -1.72
CA LEU A 52 -1.41 8.90 -1.97
C LEU A 52 -2.07 8.93 -3.36
N GLU A 53 -1.38 8.43 -4.38
CA GLU A 53 -1.78 8.49 -5.79
C GLU A 53 -2.98 7.58 -6.09
N CYS A 54 -3.14 6.50 -5.30
CA CYS A 54 -4.27 5.57 -5.38
C CYS A 54 -5.30 5.76 -4.24
N LEU A 55 -5.01 6.57 -3.22
CA LEU A 55 -5.88 6.77 -2.06
C LEU A 55 -7.30 7.22 -2.45
N GLY A 56 -7.43 8.09 -3.45
CA GLY A 56 -8.73 8.53 -3.97
C GLY A 56 -9.53 7.40 -4.65
N PHE A 57 -8.86 6.47 -5.33
CA PHE A 57 -9.48 5.29 -5.95
C PHE A 57 -10.00 4.33 -4.87
N PHE A 58 -9.14 3.94 -3.93
CA PHE A 58 -9.52 3.03 -2.85
C PHE A 58 -10.65 3.62 -1.99
N ALA A 59 -10.57 4.91 -1.62
CA ALA A 59 -11.64 5.58 -0.89
C ALA A 59 -13.01 5.52 -1.58
N PHE A 60 -13.05 5.59 -2.91
CA PHE A 60 -14.28 5.42 -3.67
C PHE A 60 -14.74 3.96 -3.67
N HIS A 61 -13.88 3.03 -4.09
CA HIS A 61 -14.25 1.63 -4.27
C HIS A 61 -14.60 0.95 -2.95
N TYR A 62 -13.86 1.21 -1.87
CA TYR A 62 -14.14 0.69 -0.52
C TYR A 62 -15.58 0.96 -0.07
N ALA A 63 -16.11 2.16 -0.28
CA ALA A 63 -17.50 2.46 0.09
C ALA A 63 -18.52 2.05 -0.99
N ALA A 64 -18.14 2.05 -2.27
CA ALA A 64 -19.03 1.72 -3.39
C ALA A 64 -19.29 0.21 -3.53
N CYS A 65 -18.26 -0.64 -3.36
CA CYS A 65 -18.37 -2.09 -3.33
C CYS A 65 -19.33 -2.55 -2.23
N ASN A 66 -19.22 -1.97 -1.03
CA ASN A 66 -20.01 -2.36 0.13
C ASN A 66 -21.51 -2.01 -0.04
N VAL A 67 -21.84 -1.10 -0.96
CA VAL A 67 -23.22 -0.87 -1.46
C VAL A 67 -23.62 -1.89 -2.53
N ALA A 68 -22.72 -2.19 -3.49
CA ALA A 68 -22.95 -3.15 -4.57
C ALA A 68 -23.19 -4.59 -4.08
N VAL A 69 -22.37 -5.10 -3.17
CA VAL A 69 -22.50 -6.45 -2.59
C VAL A 69 -23.79 -6.64 -1.79
N LYS A 70 -24.41 -5.55 -1.31
CA LYS A 70 -25.74 -5.58 -0.66
C LYS A 70 -26.89 -5.32 -1.66
N PHE A 71 -26.65 -5.59 -2.95
CA PHE A 71 -27.59 -5.55 -4.09
C PHE A 71 -28.16 -4.15 -4.38
N ALA A 72 -27.31 -3.12 -4.35
CA ALA A 72 -27.69 -1.75 -4.69
C ALA A 72 -26.67 -1.07 -5.61
N ARG A 73 -27.14 -0.22 -6.53
CA ARG A 73 -26.28 0.59 -7.38
C ARG A 73 -25.91 1.89 -6.64
N PRO A 74 -24.62 2.21 -6.43
CA PRO A 74 -24.18 3.52 -5.94
C PRO A 74 -24.75 4.68 -6.76
N GLU A 75 -25.24 5.72 -6.10
CA GLU A 75 -25.77 6.93 -6.76
C GLU A 75 -25.28 8.23 -6.12
N LEU A 76 -25.06 8.26 -4.80
CA LEU A 76 -24.61 9.44 -4.05
C LEU A 76 -23.40 9.12 -3.17
N ALA A 77 -22.56 10.12 -2.90
CA ALA A 77 -21.45 10.01 -1.94
C ALA A 77 -21.32 11.23 -1.01
N VAL A 78 -20.86 11.01 0.22
CA VAL A 78 -20.33 12.01 1.15
C VAL A 78 -18.84 11.75 1.30
N CYS A 79 -17.99 12.73 1.01
CA CYS A 79 -16.53 12.54 0.99
C CYS A 79 -15.81 13.52 1.92
N GLY A 80 -15.21 13.02 3.00
CA GLY A 80 -14.30 13.77 3.86
C GLY A 80 -12.84 13.49 3.49
N ILE A 81 -12.05 14.52 3.19
CA ILE A 81 -10.61 14.41 2.93
C ILE A 81 -9.85 15.14 4.05
N TYR A 82 -9.02 14.41 4.79
CA TYR A 82 -8.34 14.89 5.99
C TYR A 82 -6.84 14.71 5.84
N MET A 83 -6.09 15.82 5.85
CA MET A 83 -4.66 15.84 5.51
C MET A 83 -3.79 16.20 6.73
N PRO A 84 -2.61 15.60 6.91
CA PRO A 84 -1.63 16.06 7.88
C PRO A 84 -0.99 17.40 7.46
N PRO A 85 -0.46 18.23 8.39
CA PRO A 85 0.16 19.52 8.08
C PRO A 85 1.40 19.46 7.17
N SER A 86 1.96 18.27 6.92
CA SER A 86 3.06 18.02 5.99
C SER A 86 2.63 17.94 4.51
N SER A 87 1.33 17.88 4.23
CA SER A 87 0.77 17.79 2.87
C SER A 87 0.80 19.11 2.10
N THR A 88 0.81 18.99 0.78
CA THR A 88 0.78 20.09 -0.19
C THR A 88 -0.59 20.18 -0.89
N ALA A 89 -0.78 21.24 -1.69
CA ALA A 89 -1.97 21.38 -2.53
C ALA A 89 -2.03 20.27 -3.61
N ASP A 90 -0.88 19.93 -4.19
CA ASP A 90 -0.75 18.89 -5.23
C ASP A 90 -1.15 17.51 -4.68
N ASP A 91 -0.79 17.22 -3.43
CA ASP A 91 -1.16 15.98 -2.73
C ASP A 91 -2.69 15.86 -2.56
N LEU A 92 -3.34 16.97 -2.18
CA LEU A 92 -4.80 17.05 -2.07
C LEU A 92 -5.48 16.96 -3.44
N GLU A 93 -4.91 17.59 -4.48
CA GLU A 93 -5.45 17.49 -5.83
C GLU A 93 -5.35 16.06 -6.36
N ALA A 94 -4.25 15.35 -6.14
CA ALA A 94 -4.09 13.95 -6.57
C ALA A 94 -5.20 13.05 -6.02
N VAL A 95 -5.47 13.13 -4.71
CA VAL A 95 -6.54 12.38 -4.04
C VAL A 95 -7.92 12.75 -4.59
N ALA A 96 -8.23 14.05 -4.68
CA ALA A 96 -9.54 14.53 -5.13
C ALA A 96 -9.81 14.25 -6.62
N ARG A 97 -8.77 14.34 -7.47
CA ARG A 97 -8.81 14.06 -8.91
C ARG A 97 -9.11 12.60 -9.18
N GLU A 98 -8.47 11.70 -8.42
CA GLU A 98 -8.65 10.25 -8.57
C GLU A 98 -10.00 9.78 -8.01
N PHE A 99 -10.39 10.23 -6.81
CA PHE A 99 -11.74 9.95 -6.26
C PHE A 99 -12.84 10.47 -7.21
N GLY A 100 -12.68 11.69 -7.70
CA GLY A 100 -13.63 12.31 -8.63
C GLY A 100 -13.69 11.62 -10.00
N ARG A 101 -12.59 11.00 -10.46
CA ARG A 101 -12.56 10.18 -11.68
C ARG A 101 -13.47 8.97 -11.54
N GLU A 102 -13.26 8.18 -10.49
CA GLU A 102 -14.02 6.94 -10.28
C GLU A 102 -15.50 7.24 -9.98
N ALA A 103 -15.79 8.24 -9.15
CA ALA A 103 -17.17 8.70 -8.92
C ALA A 103 -17.90 9.06 -10.23
N ARG A 104 -17.25 9.76 -11.17
CA ARG A 104 -17.80 10.04 -12.50
C ARG A 104 -17.98 8.78 -13.34
N ALA A 105 -17.04 7.84 -13.31
CA ALA A 105 -17.09 6.61 -14.10
C ALA A 105 -18.31 5.73 -13.77
N TYR A 106 -18.66 5.61 -12.48
CA TYR A 106 -19.83 4.83 -12.04
C TYR A 106 -21.14 5.63 -11.97
N GLY A 107 -21.09 6.95 -12.20
CA GLY A 107 -22.24 7.86 -12.17
C GLY A 107 -22.64 8.35 -10.76
N VAL A 108 -21.75 8.21 -9.78
CA VAL A 108 -21.97 8.59 -8.38
C VAL A 108 -21.74 10.09 -8.20
N ARG A 109 -22.69 10.77 -7.55
CA ARG A 109 -22.62 12.22 -7.30
C ARG A 109 -22.20 12.50 -5.86
N VAL A 110 -21.12 13.26 -5.68
CA VAL A 110 -20.73 13.77 -4.36
C VAL A 110 -21.74 14.86 -3.95
N VAL A 111 -22.45 14.66 -2.85
CA VAL A 111 -23.54 15.55 -2.37
C VAL A 111 -23.20 16.31 -1.10
N ALA A 112 -22.24 15.84 -0.32
CA ALA A 112 -21.71 16.52 0.86
C ALA A 112 -20.26 16.07 1.10
N GLY A 113 -19.59 16.68 2.08
CA GLY A 113 -18.22 16.31 2.40
C GLY A 113 -17.56 17.26 3.39
N HIS A 114 -16.28 17.04 3.58
CA HIS A 114 -15.40 17.92 4.35
C HIS A 114 -14.00 17.92 3.72
N THR A 115 -13.25 19.01 3.88
CA THR A 115 -11.82 19.01 3.53
C THR A 115 -11.07 19.89 4.52
N GLY A 116 -10.05 19.34 5.16
CA GLY A 116 -9.32 20.05 6.21
C GLY A 116 -7.95 19.46 6.51
N VAL A 117 -7.07 20.33 7.00
CA VAL A 117 -5.71 19.98 7.47
C VAL A 117 -5.75 19.97 9.00
N TYR A 118 -5.27 18.88 9.62
CA TYR A 118 -5.43 18.66 11.06
C TYR A 118 -4.15 18.23 11.76
N GLU A 119 -3.75 19.01 12.77
CA GLU A 119 -2.78 18.59 13.77
C GLU A 119 -3.23 17.28 14.45
N GLY A 120 -2.30 16.33 14.59
CA GLY A 120 -2.58 14.98 15.11
C GLY A 120 -2.84 13.91 14.04
N LEU A 121 -3.02 14.28 12.76
CA LEU A 121 -2.91 13.32 11.67
C LEU A 121 -1.44 13.09 11.29
N THR A 122 -1.08 11.83 11.05
CA THR A 122 0.25 11.41 10.57
C THR A 122 0.26 11.02 9.10
N LEU A 123 -0.90 10.65 8.55
CA LEU A 123 -1.13 10.21 7.18
C LEU A 123 -2.42 10.85 6.63
N PRO A 124 -2.53 11.07 5.31
CA PRO A 124 -3.80 11.37 4.66
C PRO A 124 -4.86 10.30 4.94
N LEU A 125 -6.07 10.75 5.22
CA LEU A 125 -7.25 9.92 5.48
C LEU A 125 -8.40 10.42 4.61
N VAL A 126 -9.05 9.52 3.86
CA VAL A 126 -10.29 9.82 3.14
C VAL A 126 -11.39 8.97 3.75
N SER A 127 -12.53 9.58 4.09
CA SER A 127 -13.65 8.91 4.76
C SER A 127 -14.90 9.12 3.92
N VAL A 128 -15.51 8.03 3.47
CA VAL A 128 -16.51 8.07 2.40
C VAL A 128 -17.76 7.31 2.83
N THR A 129 -18.92 7.97 2.78
CA THR A 129 -20.22 7.32 2.84
C THR A 129 -20.80 7.26 1.44
N VAL A 130 -21.11 6.07 0.91
CA VAL A 130 -21.85 5.92 -0.35
C VAL A 130 -23.29 5.51 -0.04
N MET A 131 -24.23 6.08 -0.79
CA MET A 131 -25.64 5.72 -0.78
C MET A 131 -26.03 5.24 -2.19
N GLY A 132 -26.76 4.14 -2.26
CA GLY A 132 -27.22 3.57 -3.52
C GLY A 132 -28.66 3.07 -3.44
N ARG A 133 -29.34 3.00 -4.59
CA ARG A 133 -30.68 2.40 -4.68
C ARG A 133 -30.55 0.91 -4.95
N ARG A 134 -31.30 0.12 -4.20
CA ARG A 134 -31.44 -1.33 -4.35
C ARG A 134 -31.84 -1.69 -5.79
N VAL A 135 -31.10 -2.62 -6.38
CA VAL A 135 -31.38 -3.22 -7.70
C VAL A 135 -32.47 -4.28 -7.55
N ARG A 136 -32.32 -5.15 -6.53
CA ARG A 136 -33.34 -6.10 -6.10
C ARG A 136 -33.16 -6.49 -4.63
N ARG A 137 -34.15 -7.18 -4.08
CA ARG A 137 -33.99 -7.85 -2.79
C ARG A 137 -33.14 -9.12 -2.99
N PRO A 138 -32.21 -9.43 -2.08
CA PRO A 138 -31.54 -10.72 -2.06
C PRO A 138 -32.53 -11.86 -1.85
N GLU A 139 -32.14 -13.05 -2.28
CA GLU A 139 -32.84 -14.31 -1.99
C GLU A 139 -32.17 -14.93 -0.75
N VAL A 140 -32.85 -15.78 0.02
CA VAL A 140 -32.33 -16.27 1.31
C VAL A 140 -31.34 -17.43 1.09
N PRO A 141 -30.09 -17.36 1.61
CA PRO A 141 -29.13 -18.47 1.57
C PRO A 141 -29.62 -19.71 2.31
N GLU A 142 -29.43 -20.87 1.70
CA GLU A 142 -29.93 -22.18 2.16
C GLU A 142 -28.82 -23.26 2.09
N PRO A 143 -28.87 -24.30 2.95
CA PRO A 143 -27.97 -25.44 2.83
C PRO A 143 -28.02 -26.08 1.44
N GLY A 144 -26.85 -26.29 0.83
CA GLY A 144 -26.71 -26.78 -0.53
C GLY A 144 -26.44 -25.70 -1.59
N ASP A 145 -26.66 -24.41 -1.30
CA ASP A 145 -26.22 -23.32 -2.18
C ASP A 145 -24.69 -23.36 -2.38
N HIS A 146 -24.23 -22.98 -3.56
CA HIS A 146 -22.82 -22.89 -3.91
C HIS A 146 -22.14 -21.69 -3.26
N VAL A 147 -20.91 -21.90 -2.79
CA VAL A 147 -19.99 -20.84 -2.40
C VAL A 147 -18.97 -20.68 -3.53
N LEU A 148 -18.94 -19.47 -4.12
CA LEU A 148 -18.03 -19.07 -5.17
C LEU A 148 -17.10 -17.96 -4.69
N ILE A 149 -15.86 -17.97 -5.16
CA ILE A 149 -14.95 -16.82 -5.04
C ILE A 149 -14.85 -16.18 -6.42
N VAL A 150 -14.98 -14.86 -6.46
CA VAL A 150 -14.88 -14.03 -7.68
C VAL A 150 -13.77 -13.00 -7.46
N GLY A 151 -12.93 -12.79 -8.46
CA GLY A 151 -11.66 -12.07 -8.30
C GLY A 151 -10.55 -12.98 -7.74
N GLU A 152 -9.42 -12.38 -7.37
CA GLU A 152 -8.18 -13.11 -7.05
C GLU A 152 -7.74 -12.88 -5.61
N VAL A 153 -7.56 -13.97 -4.86
CA VAL A 153 -7.18 -13.94 -3.45
C VAL A 153 -5.68 -13.65 -3.32
N GLY A 154 -5.34 -12.67 -2.48
CA GLY A 154 -3.98 -12.17 -2.30
C GLY A 154 -3.52 -11.11 -3.30
N ALA A 155 -4.38 -10.65 -4.22
CA ALA A 155 -4.03 -9.68 -5.26
C ALA A 155 -3.45 -8.37 -4.67
N GLU A 156 -4.12 -7.81 -3.67
CA GLU A 156 -3.69 -6.61 -2.96
C GLU A 156 -2.39 -6.85 -2.17
N ALA A 157 -2.25 -8.00 -1.51
CA ALA A 157 -1.03 -8.41 -0.81
C ALA A 157 0.19 -8.50 -1.74
N VAL A 158 0.02 -9.04 -2.96
CA VAL A 158 1.06 -9.11 -4.00
C VAL A 158 1.44 -7.71 -4.49
N TRP A 159 0.46 -6.82 -4.70
CA TRP A 159 0.71 -5.42 -5.07
C TRP A 159 1.48 -4.65 -3.98
N LEU A 160 1.04 -4.72 -2.72
CA LEU A 160 1.72 -4.09 -1.57
C LEU A 160 3.15 -4.62 -1.40
N ALA A 161 3.36 -5.92 -1.57
CA ALA A 161 4.69 -6.53 -1.51
C ALA A 161 5.60 -6.11 -2.68
N SER A 162 5.03 -5.89 -3.87
CA SER A 162 5.77 -5.40 -5.05
C SER A 162 6.27 -3.97 -4.82
N LEU A 163 5.39 -3.07 -4.33
CA LEU A 163 5.75 -1.72 -3.90
C LEU A 163 6.87 -1.72 -2.83
N ALA A 164 6.73 -2.53 -1.78
CA ALA A 164 7.72 -2.61 -0.71
C ALA A 164 9.10 -3.15 -1.19
N SER A 165 9.09 -4.06 -2.17
CA SER A 165 10.31 -4.68 -2.73
C SER A 165 10.93 -3.93 -3.90
N GLY A 166 10.32 -2.85 -4.39
CA GLY A 166 10.84 -2.07 -5.53
C GLY A 166 10.63 -2.72 -6.89
N ARG A 167 9.70 -3.69 -6.97
CA ARG A 167 9.37 -4.45 -8.17
C ARG A 167 8.10 -3.92 -8.82
N GLU A 168 8.00 -4.06 -10.13
CA GLU A 168 6.73 -3.89 -10.83
C GLU A 168 5.73 -4.93 -10.33
N ALA A 169 4.47 -4.52 -10.11
CA ALA A 169 3.41 -5.41 -9.67
C ALA A 169 2.84 -6.15 -10.89
N PRO A 170 2.45 -7.44 -10.76
CA PRO A 170 1.87 -8.20 -11.88
C PRO A 170 0.45 -7.74 -12.28
N LEU A 171 -0.12 -6.78 -11.54
CA LEU A 171 -1.44 -6.18 -11.75
C LEU A 171 -1.43 -4.68 -11.43
N SER A 172 -2.34 -3.93 -12.03
CA SER A 172 -2.59 -2.53 -11.66
C SER A 172 -3.41 -2.46 -10.37
N TRP A 173 -3.13 -1.46 -9.53
CA TRP A 173 -4.01 -1.11 -8.41
C TRP A 173 -5.42 -0.71 -8.87
N ARG A 174 -5.61 -0.39 -10.16
CA ARG A 174 -6.92 -0.12 -10.76
C ARG A 174 -7.79 -1.36 -10.93
N GLU A 175 -7.20 -2.55 -10.85
CA GLU A 175 -7.86 -3.84 -10.95
C GLU A 175 -8.23 -4.39 -9.56
N LEU A 176 -7.72 -3.77 -8.48
CA LEU A 176 -8.08 -4.04 -7.08
C LEU A 176 -9.46 -3.45 -6.74
N THR A 177 -10.51 -3.91 -7.42
CA THR A 177 -11.92 -3.59 -7.10
C THR A 177 -12.88 -4.66 -7.60
N CYS A 178 -13.77 -5.12 -6.71
CA CYS A 178 -14.86 -6.03 -7.07
C CYS A 178 -16.09 -5.31 -7.64
N LEU A 179 -16.11 -3.96 -7.68
CA LEU A 179 -17.29 -3.16 -8.03
C LEU A 179 -17.93 -3.52 -9.39
N PRO A 180 -17.19 -3.71 -10.50
CA PRO A 180 -17.80 -4.06 -11.79
C PRO A 180 -18.56 -5.39 -11.73
N ALA A 181 -17.95 -6.40 -11.10
CA ALA A 181 -18.54 -7.73 -10.95
C ALA A 181 -19.70 -7.72 -9.94
N ALA A 182 -19.57 -7.04 -8.80
CA ALA A 182 -20.64 -6.92 -7.81
C ALA A 182 -21.90 -6.23 -8.38
N LEU A 183 -21.71 -5.20 -9.22
CA LEU A 183 -22.82 -4.56 -9.93
C LEU A 183 -23.52 -5.54 -10.91
N ARG A 184 -22.77 -6.29 -11.72
CA ARG A 184 -23.35 -7.31 -12.62
C ARG A 184 -24.09 -8.41 -11.86
N LEU A 185 -23.44 -9.00 -10.86
CA LEU A 185 -24.02 -10.08 -10.06
C LEU A 185 -25.24 -9.63 -9.23
N SER A 186 -25.37 -8.34 -8.93
CA SER A 186 -26.58 -7.80 -8.30
C SER A 186 -27.84 -7.95 -9.16
N GLU A 187 -27.71 -8.01 -10.49
CA GLU A 187 -28.81 -8.18 -11.44
C GLU A 187 -29.18 -9.66 -11.65
N VAL A 188 -28.24 -10.59 -11.43
CA VAL A 188 -28.39 -12.03 -11.67
C VAL A 188 -29.33 -12.68 -10.64
N ARG A 189 -30.40 -13.37 -11.08
CA ARG A 189 -31.31 -14.15 -10.22
C ARG A 189 -30.63 -15.42 -9.71
N GLY A 190 -30.99 -15.89 -8.51
CA GLY A 190 -30.35 -17.04 -7.88
C GLY A 190 -29.01 -16.72 -7.18
N VAL A 191 -28.36 -15.58 -7.44
CA VAL A 191 -27.34 -15.03 -6.53
C VAL A 191 -28.06 -14.56 -5.26
N LYS A 192 -27.68 -15.13 -4.12
CA LYS A 192 -28.38 -14.93 -2.84
C LYS A 192 -27.65 -13.94 -1.92
N LEU A 193 -26.33 -14.05 -1.84
CA LEU A 193 -25.46 -13.18 -1.04
C LEU A 193 -24.19 -12.81 -1.81
N MET A 194 -23.67 -11.60 -1.57
CA MET A 194 -22.31 -11.20 -1.88
C MET A 194 -21.67 -10.52 -0.66
N HIS A 195 -20.36 -10.66 -0.50
CA HIS A 195 -19.55 -9.99 0.53
C HIS A 195 -18.12 -9.79 0.01
N ASP A 196 -17.55 -8.60 0.18
CA ASP A 196 -16.18 -8.30 -0.27
C ASP A 196 -15.13 -9.03 0.58
N VAL A 197 -13.94 -9.22 0.03
CA VAL A 197 -12.78 -9.71 0.78
C VAL A 197 -11.80 -8.54 0.99
N SER A 198 -11.59 -8.15 2.25
CA SER A 198 -10.75 -7.01 2.62
C SER A 198 -9.73 -7.41 3.72
N GLU A 199 -9.75 -6.77 4.90
CA GLU A 199 -8.87 -7.14 6.00
C GLU A 199 -9.22 -8.54 6.57
N GLY A 200 -8.20 -9.34 6.90
CA GLY A 200 -8.39 -10.74 7.33
C GLY A 200 -8.59 -11.75 6.20
N GLY A 201 -8.57 -11.29 4.94
CA GLY A 201 -8.57 -12.16 3.76
C GLY A 201 -9.82 -13.03 3.62
N LEU A 202 -9.71 -14.06 2.77
CA LEU A 202 -10.85 -14.90 2.41
C LEU A 202 -11.46 -15.63 3.61
N LEU A 203 -10.64 -16.14 4.53
CA LEU A 203 -11.17 -16.83 5.72
C LEU A 203 -11.94 -15.87 6.64
N GLY A 204 -11.52 -14.61 6.77
CA GLY A 204 -12.26 -13.58 7.51
C GLY A 204 -13.63 -13.32 6.88
N ALA A 205 -13.65 -13.04 5.57
CA ALA A 205 -14.89 -12.82 4.82
C ALA A 205 -15.85 -14.02 4.89
N LEU A 206 -15.35 -15.25 4.83
CA LEU A 206 -16.16 -16.47 4.96
C LEU A 206 -16.73 -16.67 6.37
N LEU A 207 -15.96 -16.37 7.43
CA LEU A 207 -16.42 -16.41 8.81
C LEU A 207 -17.57 -15.42 9.05
N GLU A 208 -17.44 -14.19 8.51
CA GLU A 208 -18.51 -13.19 8.55
C GLU A 208 -19.76 -13.67 7.80
N VAL A 209 -19.61 -14.25 6.60
CA VAL A 209 -20.72 -14.79 5.82
C VAL A 209 -21.47 -15.92 6.55
N VAL A 210 -20.77 -16.94 7.09
CA VAL A 210 -21.46 -18.04 7.80
C VAL A 210 -22.11 -17.56 9.11
N SER A 211 -21.55 -16.53 9.75
CA SER A 211 -22.12 -15.90 10.93
C SER A 211 -23.43 -15.17 10.60
N GLU A 212 -23.44 -14.31 9.58
CA GLU A 212 -24.59 -13.52 9.13
C GLU A 212 -25.76 -14.41 8.66
N VAL A 213 -25.50 -15.46 7.88
CA VAL A 213 -26.56 -16.37 7.41
C VAL A 213 -26.95 -17.42 8.47
N GLY A 214 -26.15 -17.58 9.53
CA GLY A 214 -26.39 -18.52 10.62
C GLY A 214 -26.23 -20.01 10.27
N LEU A 215 -25.59 -20.33 9.15
CA LEU A 215 -25.32 -21.69 8.64
C LEU A 215 -23.84 -22.09 8.88
N GLY A 216 -23.34 -23.09 8.15
CA GLY A 216 -21.92 -23.30 7.94
C GLY A 216 -21.56 -23.34 6.45
N ALA A 217 -20.30 -23.63 6.15
CA ALA A 217 -19.84 -23.85 4.79
C ALA A 217 -18.70 -24.88 4.75
N GLU A 218 -18.65 -25.70 3.70
CA GLU A 218 -17.53 -26.62 3.42
C GLU A 218 -16.87 -26.25 2.09
N LEU A 219 -15.55 -26.01 2.11
CA LEU A 219 -14.75 -25.55 0.98
C LEU A 219 -13.52 -26.44 0.73
N THR A 220 -13.08 -26.47 -0.54
CA THR A 220 -11.78 -27.01 -0.97
C THR A 220 -10.81 -25.87 -1.27
N SER A 221 -9.69 -25.76 -0.53
CA SER A 221 -8.72 -24.66 -0.68
C SER A 221 -8.09 -24.65 -2.09
N ALA A 222 -7.76 -25.82 -2.62
CA ALA A 222 -7.15 -26.01 -3.94
C ALA A 222 -8.04 -25.59 -5.14
N ARG A 223 -9.26 -25.07 -4.89
CA ARG A 223 -10.13 -24.44 -5.90
C ARG A 223 -10.13 -22.92 -5.86
N VAL A 224 -9.55 -22.30 -4.82
CA VAL A 224 -9.57 -20.84 -4.65
C VAL A 224 -8.70 -20.20 -5.75
N PRO A 225 -9.20 -19.18 -6.48
CA PRO A 225 -8.40 -18.45 -7.44
C PRO A 225 -7.38 -17.56 -6.70
N LEU A 226 -6.15 -18.03 -6.59
CA LEU A 226 -5.03 -17.28 -6.01
C LEU A 226 -4.42 -16.32 -7.06
N CYS A 227 -4.00 -15.14 -6.61
CA CYS A 227 -3.18 -14.23 -7.39
C CYS A 227 -1.77 -14.81 -7.57
N ASP A 228 -1.24 -14.72 -8.79
CA ASP A 228 0.10 -15.19 -9.11
C ASP A 228 1.15 -14.51 -8.20
N GLY A 229 1.99 -15.32 -7.57
CA GLY A 229 3.04 -14.87 -6.64
C GLY A 229 2.64 -14.76 -5.16
N VAL A 230 1.36 -14.91 -4.77
CA VAL A 230 0.94 -14.79 -3.35
C VAL A 230 1.64 -15.79 -2.43
N GLU A 231 1.82 -17.04 -2.87
CA GLU A 231 2.51 -18.08 -2.10
C GLU A 231 3.97 -17.72 -1.80
N GLY A 232 4.60 -16.92 -2.66
CA GLY A 232 5.97 -16.43 -2.49
C GLY A 232 6.14 -15.36 -1.41
N LEU A 233 5.04 -14.88 -0.80
CA LEU A 233 5.08 -13.84 0.24
C LEU A 233 5.39 -14.39 1.65
N GLY A 234 5.32 -15.72 1.85
CA GLY A 234 5.61 -16.34 3.14
C GLY A 234 4.51 -16.14 4.21
N VAL A 235 3.27 -15.94 3.76
CA VAL A 235 2.04 -15.96 4.57
C VAL A 235 1.06 -16.95 3.96
N ASP A 236 0.05 -17.38 4.71
CA ASP A 236 -1.07 -18.15 4.15
C ASP A 236 -1.88 -17.25 3.19
N PRO A 237 -2.04 -17.62 1.90
CA PRO A 237 -2.81 -16.83 0.93
C PRO A 237 -4.26 -16.57 1.36
N LEU A 238 -4.90 -17.49 2.09
CA LEU A 238 -6.32 -17.41 2.41
C LEU A 238 -6.65 -16.37 3.49
N ILE A 239 -5.63 -15.84 4.18
CA ILE A 239 -5.75 -14.74 5.16
C ILE A 239 -5.11 -13.43 4.68
N ALA A 240 -4.52 -13.42 3.48
CA ALA A 240 -3.83 -12.26 2.94
C ALA A 240 -4.81 -11.16 2.48
N PRO A 241 -4.44 -9.87 2.57
CA PRO A 241 -5.19 -8.76 1.96
C PRO A 241 -5.52 -9.05 0.49
N SER A 242 -6.80 -8.94 0.15
CA SER A 242 -7.37 -9.48 -1.09
C SER A 242 -8.37 -8.51 -1.74
N TYR A 243 -8.26 -7.20 -1.50
CA TYR A 243 -9.24 -6.26 -2.02
C TYR A 243 -9.34 -6.30 -3.55
N GLY A 244 -10.55 -6.51 -4.06
CA GLY A 244 -10.81 -6.89 -5.45
C GLY A 244 -11.48 -8.26 -5.58
N ALA A 245 -11.30 -9.16 -4.60
CA ALA A 245 -12.06 -10.39 -4.49
C ALA A 245 -13.38 -10.21 -3.71
N MET A 246 -14.32 -11.14 -3.90
CA MET A 246 -15.55 -11.28 -3.13
C MET A 246 -16.00 -12.74 -2.98
N VAL A 247 -16.67 -13.03 -1.86
CA VAL A 247 -17.46 -14.25 -1.65
C VAL A 247 -18.84 -14.04 -2.26
N VAL A 248 -19.32 -15.03 -3.02
CA VAL A 248 -20.66 -15.06 -3.62
C VAL A 248 -21.35 -16.36 -3.25
N VAL A 249 -22.61 -16.28 -2.82
CA VAL A 249 -23.47 -17.46 -2.62
C VAL A 249 -24.54 -17.48 -3.69
N ALA A 250 -24.70 -18.60 -4.39
CA ALA A 250 -25.69 -18.76 -5.46
C ALA A 250 -26.36 -20.14 -5.46
N SER A 251 -27.62 -20.19 -5.89
CA SER A 251 -28.30 -21.46 -6.18
C SER A 251 -27.73 -22.14 -7.43
N GLU A 252 -28.01 -23.45 -7.58
CA GLU A 252 -27.65 -24.24 -8.77
C GLU A 252 -28.15 -23.58 -10.07
N GLU A 253 -29.38 -23.03 -10.06
CA GLU A 253 -29.99 -22.31 -11.19
C GLU A 253 -29.30 -20.97 -11.49
N GLY A 254 -28.70 -20.33 -10.48
CA GLY A 254 -28.01 -19.05 -10.62
C GLY A 254 -26.65 -19.14 -11.32
N LEU A 255 -26.00 -20.32 -11.32
CA LEU A 255 -24.62 -20.49 -11.80
C LEU A 255 -24.43 -20.01 -13.25
N ASN A 256 -25.29 -20.41 -14.17
CA ASN A 256 -25.21 -20.00 -15.58
C ASN A 256 -25.32 -18.47 -15.76
N GLY A 257 -26.04 -17.80 -14.85
CA GLY A 257 -26.14 -16.34 -14.82
C GLY A 257 -24.91 -15.67 -14.22
N VAL A 258 -24.24 -16.31 -13.26
CA VAL A 258 -22.95 -15.86 -12.70
C VAL A 258 -21.86 -15.97 -13.76
N GLU A 259 -21.79 -17.10 -14.46
CA GLU A 259 -20.84 -17.37 -15.55
C GLU A 259 -20.92 -16.29 -16.64
N GLY A 260 -22.07 -16.15 -17.31
CA GLY A 260 -22.24 -15.15 -18.38
C GLY A 260 -22.09 -13.69 -17.92
N ALA A 261 -22.31 -13.40 -16.63
CA ALA A 261 -22.04 -12.08 -16.07
C ALA A 261 -20.52 -11.80 -15.94
N LEU A 262 -19.74 -12.78 -15.49
CA LEU A 262 -18.30 -12.64 -15.21
C LEU A 262 -17.42 -12.84 -16.44
N GLU A 263 -17.79 -13.73 -17.36
CA GLU A 263 -17.17 -13.82 -18.70
C GLU A 263 -17.22 -12.47 -19.42
N SER A 264 -18.35 -11.75 -19.32
CA SER A 264 -18.52 -10.42 -19.93
C SER A 264 -17.59 -9.33 -19.37
N LEU A 265 -16.89 -9.62 -18.27
CA LEU A 265 -15.91 -8.75 -17.61
C LEU A 265 -14.48 -9.31 -17.64
N GLY A 266 -14.28 -10.57 -18.06
CA GLY A 266 -12.99 -11.27 -17.99
C GLY A 266 -12.52 -11.61 -16.56
N VAL A 267 -13.42 -11.62 -15.57
CA VAL A 267 -13.06 -11.77 -14.15
C VAL A 267 -12.95 -13.26 -13.78
N ARG A 268 -11.78 -13.68 -13.24
CA ARG A 268 -11.56 -15.04 -12.74
C ARG A 268 -12.53 -15.36 -11.59
N TYR A 269 -13.08 -16.57 -11.56
CA TYR A 269 -13.91 -17.07 -10.46
C TYR A 269 -13.83 -18.60 -10.34
N SER A 270 -14.32 -19.16 -9.23
CA SER A 270 -14.36 -20.60 -8.99
C SER A 270 -15.45 -21.02 -7.99
N VAL A 271 -16.06 -22.19 -8.19
CA VAL A 271 -16.96 -22.84 -7.22
C VAL A 271 -16.13 -23.64 -6.21
N VAL A 272 -15.88 -23.01 -5.05
CA VAL A 272 -14.97 -23.53 -4.03
C VAL A 272 -15.64 -24.46 -3.00
N GLY A 273 -16.95 -24.36 -2.83
CA GLY A 273 -17.66 -25.08 -1.76
C GLY A 273 -19.18 -24.98 -1.83
N ARG A 274 -19.86 -25.39 -0.75
CA ARG A 274 -21.31 -25.23 -0.54
C ARG A 274 -21.63 -24.84 0.91
N LEU A 275 -22.79 -24.21 1.12
CA LEU A 275 -23.33 -23.96 2.46
C LEU A 275 -23.89 -25.24 3.10
N THR A 276 -23.73 -25.37 4.42
CA THR A 276 -24.08 -26.57 5.20
C THR A 276 -25.06 -26.26 6.32
N ALA A 277 -25.90 -27.25 6.70
CA ALA A 277 -26.80 -27.12 7.84
C ALA A 277 -26.07 -27.26 9.21
N GLU A 278 -24.97 -28.02 9.24
CA GLU A 278 -23.99 -27.94 10.33
C GLU A 278 -23.31 -26.57 10.29
N LYS A 279 -23.18 -25.91 11.45
CA LYS A 279 -22.60 -24.56 11.57
C LYS A 279 -21.07 -24.61 11.62
N GLY A 280 -20.46 -23.50 11.19
CA GLY A 280 -19.01 -23.29 11.20
C GLY A 280 -18.40 -23.36 9.80
N LEU A 281 -17.18 -22.86 9.67
CA LEU A 281 -16.43 -22.85 8.42
C LEU A 281 -15.49 -24.06 8.38
N ARG A 282 -15.66 -24.95 7.40
CA ARG A 282 -14.76 -26.08 7.14
C ARG A 282 -13.97 -25.85 5.85
N VAL A 283 -12.65 -25.94 5.93
CA VAL A 283 -11.74 -25.87 4.77
C VAL A 283 -10.91 -27.16 4.76
N ASP A 284 -10.99 -27.92 3.67
CA ASP A 284 -10.38 -29.24 3.52
C ASP A 284 -10.69 -30.19 4.71
N GLY A 285 -11.94 -30.13 5.18
CA GLY A 285 -12.47 -30.88 6.33
C GLY A 285 -12.12 -30.31 7.72
N ARG A 286 -11.17 -29.36 7.83
CA ARG A 286 -10.74 -28.74 9.08
C ARG A 286 -11.64 -27.56 9.47
N LEU A 287 -12.05 -27.48 10.73
CA LEU A 287 -12.78 -26.33 11.26
C LEU A 287 -11.86 -25.11 11.36
N VAL A 288 -12.35 -23.95 10.93
CA VAL A 288 -11.73 -22.63 11.10
C VAL A 288 -12.51 -21.86 12.16
N GLU A 289 -11.85 -21.50 13.26
CA GLU A 289 -12.48 -20.80 14.40
C GLU A 289 -12.15 -19.29 14.43
N GLY A 290 -11.19 -18.83 13.63
CA GLY A 290 -10.74 -17.44 13.58
C GLY A 290 -9.58 -17.24 12.60
N VAL A 291 -9.11 -16.00 12.48
CA VAL A 291 -7.99 -15.60 11.63
C VAL A 291 -7.04 -14.68 12.41
N GLU A 292 -5.73 -14.92 12.31
CA GLU A 292 -4.70 -14.00 12.81
C GLU A 292 -4.31 -12.96 11.76
N ARG A 293 -3.97 -11.75 12.19
CA ARG A 293 -3.49 -10.67 11.31
C ARG A 293 -2.11 -10.96 10.75
N THR A 294 -1.86 -10.55 9.50
CA THR A 294 -0.61 -10.86 8.81
C THR A 294 0.44 -9.77 9.00
N LYS A 295 1.71 -10.08 8.72
CA LYS A 295 2.78 -9.06 8.66
C LYS A 295 2.71 -8.17 7.41
N LEU A 296 1.85 -8.49 6.44
CA LEU A 296 1.58 -7.63 5.29
C LEU A 296 0.62 -6.50 5.67
N ASP A 297 -0.23 -6.70 6.68
CA ASP A 297 -1.07 -5.66 7.29
C ASP A 297 -0.21 -4.49 7.81
N GLU A 298 1.05 -4.75 8.19
CA GLU A 298 2.00 -3.72 8.59
C GLU A 298 2.50 -2.83 7.43
N LEU A 299 2.24 -3.18 6.16
CA LEU A 299 2.65 -2.38 5.00
C LEU A 299 1.73 -1.15 4.79
N TYR A 300 0.47 -1.24 5.21
CA TYR A 300 -0.41 -0.07 5.26
C TYR A 300 0.18 1.00 6.18
N GLY A 301 0.25 2.22 5.67
CA GLY A 301 0.86 3.37 6.35
C GLY A 301 2.39 3.40 6.32
N ARG A 302 3.06 2.36 5.80
CA ARG A 302 4.50 2.37 5.51
C ARG A 302 4.83 2.77 4.08
N LEU A 303 3.97 2.44 3.12
CA LEU A 303 4.09 2.84 1.72
C LEU A 303 3.49 4.23 1.51
N THR A 304 4.21 5.13 0.82
CA THR A 304 3.76 6.51 0.58
C THR A 304 3.68 6.91 -0.90
N SER A 305 4.23 6.10 -1.81
CA SER A 305 4.06 6.25 -3.26
C SER A 305 3.61 4.94 -3.91
N ALA A 306 2.82 5.05 -4.97
CA ALA A 306 2.42 3.96 -5.85
C ALA A 306 3.48 3.61 -6.92
N ASP A 307 4.58 4.36 -6.98
CA ASP A 307 5.79 3.99 -7.71
C ASP A 307 6.65 3.06 -6.82
N PRO A 308 6.95 1.81 -7.25
CA PRO A 308 7.73 0.87 -6.44
C PRO A 308 9.15 1.35 -6.12
N VAL A 309 9.80 2.05 -7.07
CA VAL A 309 11.20 2.50 -6.93
C VAL A 309 11.28 3.62 -5.89
N LEU A 310 10.34 4.56 -5.91
CA LEU A 310 10.21 5.58 -4.86
C LEU A 310 9.86 4.94 -3.51
N ALA A 311 8.84 4.10 -3.47
CA ALA A 311 8.35 3.48 -2.23
C ALA A 311 9.40 2.61 -1.53
N SER A 312 10.21 1.86 -2.27
CA SER A 312 11.28 1.03 -1.70
C SER A 312 12.42 1.87 -1.10
N VAL A 313 12.78 3.01 -1.71
CA VAL A 313 13.75 3.96 -1.14
C VAL A 313 13.19 4.64 0.11
N GLU A 314 11.92 5.05 0.10
CA GLU A 314 11.27 5.62 1.30
C GLU A 314 11.20 4.62 2.46
N CYS A 315 10.86 3.36 2.18
CA CYS A 315 10.83 2.29 3.17
C CYS A 315 12.23 2.05 3.76
N ALA A 316 13.26 1.93 2.91
CA ALA A 316 14.64 1.73 3.33
C ALA A 316 15.19 2.89 4.17
N LEU A 317 14.91 4.14 3.80
CA LEU A 317 15.33 5.32 4.59
C LEU A 317 14.63 5.37 5.96
N ARG A 318 13.36 4.93 6.05
CA ARG A 318 12.63 4.79 7.32
C ARG A 318 13.14 3.63 8.18
N GLU A 319 13.61 2.55 7.59
CA GLU A 319 14.24 1.44 8.31
C GLU A 319 15.63 1.86 8.82
N LEU A 320 16.39 2.61 8.03
CA LEU A 320 17.71 3.14 8.38
C LEU A 320 17.69 4.09 9.60
N GLU A 321 16.68 4.95 9.77
CA GLU A 321 16.53 5.78 10.99
C GLU A 321 16.37 4.95 12.28
N ARG A 322 16.13 3.63 12.17
CA ARG A 322 15.89 2.71 13.30
C ARG A 322 17.01 1.69 13.51
N ILE A 323 18.05 1.66 12.67
CA ILE A 323 19.21 0.76 12.84
C ILE A 323 20.02 1.21 14.08
N PRO A 324 20.21 0.36 15.10
CA PRO A 324 21.10 0.68 16.22
C PRO A 324 22.57 0.77 15.74
N GLY A 325 23.28 1.84 16.10
CA GLY A 325 24.67 2.06 15.70
C GLY A 325 24.86 2.74 14.34
N ALA A 326 23.78 3.03 13.59
CA ALA A 326 23.88 3.69 12.28
C ALA A 326 24.47 5.11 12.35
N GLU A 327 24.47 5.76 13.53
CA GLU A 327 25.17 7.00 13.80
C GLU A 327 26.67 6.94 13.47
N ALA A 328 27.30 5.76 13.56
CA ALA A 328 28.70 5.56 13.17
C ALA A 328 28.92 5.64 11.65
N LEU A 329 27.88 5.44 10.83
CA LEU A 329 27.95 5.29 9.39
C LEU A 329 27.61 6.58 8.60
N ILE A 330 27.20 7.66 9.27
CA ILE A 330 26.80 8.92 8.61
C ILE A 330 28.03 9.81 8.32
N PRO A 331 28.31 10.19 7.05
CA PRO A 331 29.37 11.16 6.71
C PRO A 331 29.07 12.59 7.19
N GLN A 332 30.10 13.45 7.23
CA GLN A 332 29.91 14.89 7.46
C GLN A 332 29.14 15.56 6.31
N VAL A 333 29.37 15.14 5.05
CA VAL A 333 28.55 15.57 3.90
C VAL A 333 27.15 14.94 3.84
N GLY A 334 26.81 14.08 4.80
CA GLY A 334 25.56 13.34 4.87
C GLY A 334 25.51 12.10 3.97
N MET A 335 24.70 11.13 4.38
CA MET A 335 24.42 9.90 3.66
C MET A 335 23.26 10.12 2.66
N ASN A 336 23.25 9.35 1.58
CA ASN A 336 22.15 9.27 0.64
C ASN A 336 22.05 7.83 0.11
N LEU A 337 20.84 7.38 -0.22
CA LEU A 337 20.55 6.07 -0.79
C LEU A 337 19.77 6.28 -2.10
N VAL A 338 20.15 5.55 -3.14
CA VAL A 338 19.50 5.60 -4.45
C VAL A 338 19.05 4.23 -4.93
N TYR A 339 18.04 4.22 -5.79
CA TYR A 339 17.53 3.03 -6.47
C TYR A 339 17.10 3.36 -7.89
N ALA A 340 17.43 2.50 -8.84
CA ALA A 340 17.13 2.68 -10.25
C ALA A 340 15.93 1.84 -10.69
N LYS A 341 15.19 2.34 -11.69
CA LYS A 341 14.28 1.51 -12.51
C LYS A 341 15.04 0.38 -13.21
N GLU A 342 14.32 -0.62 -13.70
CA GLU A 342 14.92 -1.61 -14.60
C GLU A 342 15.34 -0.94 -15.93
N GLY A 343 16.50 -1.31 -16.46
CA GLY A 343 17.02 -0.71 -17.70
C GLY A 343 17.31 0.81 -17.63
N ALA A 344 17.42 1.40 -16.43
CA ALA A 344 17.63 2.83 -16.24
C ALA A 344 18.82 3.38 -17.05
N ALA A 345 18.56 4.42 -17.84
CA ALA A 345 19.55 5.03 -18.74
C ALA A 345 19.86 6.50 -18.41
N SER A 346 19.01 7.16 -17.60
CA SER A 346 19.14 8.58 -17.24
C SER A 346 19.17 8.79 -15.72
N LEU A 347 19.58 9.99 -15.29
CA LEU A 347 19.50 10.39 -13.87
C LEU A 347 18.04 10.45 -13.37
N ASP A 348 17.09 10.66 -14.27
CA ASP A 348 15.66 10.77 -13.99
C ASP A 348 14.96 9.39 -13.94
N ASP A 349 15.72 8.31 -14.14
CA ASP A 349 15.33 6.92 -13.88
C ASP A 349 15.86 6.40 -12.52
N VAL A 350 16.58 7.24 -11.77
CA VAL A 350 17.15 6.90 -10.47
C VAL A 350 16.52 7.74 -9.35
N ALA A 351 15.78 7.07 -8.47
CA ALA A 351 15.25 7.66 -7.25
C ALA A 351 16.37 7.91 -6.22
N GLY A 352 16.24 8.99 -5.45
CA GLY A 352 17.12 9.29 -4.31
C GLY A 352 16.55 10.37 -3.41
N LEU A 353 17.18 10.57 -2.25
CA LEU A 353 16.79 11.64 -1.32
C LEU A 353 17.31 13.00 -1.84
N SER A 354 16.43 13.99 -2.01
CA SER A 354 16.80 15.33 -2.50
C SER A 354 17.66 16.13 -1.51
N GLY A 355 17.51 15.85 -0.21
CA GLY A 355 18.42 16.30 0.84
C GLY A 355 19.44 15.22 1.19
N ARG A 356 19.62 14.93 2.49
CA ARG A 356 20.57 13.93 3.01
C ARG A 356 20.03 13.30 4.29
N VAL A 357 20.52 12.12 4.62
CA VAL A 357 20.48 11.61 5.99
C VAL A 357 21.66 12.23 6.75
N VAL A 358 21.38 12.95 7.83
CA VAL A 358 22.37 13.71 8.61
C VAL A 358 22.30 13.33 10.08
N MET A 359 23.33 13.63 10.85
CA MET A 359 23.29 13.48 12.30
C MET A 359 22.52 14.62 12.95
N SER A 360 21.50 14.30 13.74
CA SER A 360 20.68 15.27 14.47
C SER A 360 20.31 14.72 15.85
N MET A 361 20.65 15.45 16.92
CA MET A 361 20.44 15.04 18.32
C MET A 361 20.95 13.61 18.63
N GLY A 362 22.13 13.26 18.11
CA GLY A 362 22.79 11.96 18.36
C GLY A 362 22.27 10.78 17.56
N ARG A 363 21.32 10.97 16.63
CA ARG A 363 20.74 9.91 15.77
C ARG A 363 20.76 10.30 14.29
N PRO A 364 20.69 9.34 13.35
CA PRO A 364 20.40 9.63 11.94
C PRO A 364 19.04 10.32 11.78
N LYS A 365 18.97 11.28 10.85
CA LYS A 365 17.72 11.94 10.44
C LYS A 365 17.68 12.19 8.94
N VAL A 366 16.65 11.67 8.29
CA VAL A 366 16.30 11.90 6.88
C VAL A 366 15.79 13.34 6.72
N CYS A 367 16.43 14.09 5.83
CA CYS A 367 16.02 15.44 5.43
C CYS A 367 15.84 15.53 3.90
N GLY A 368 14.75 16.15 3.45
CA GLY A 368 14.35 16.22 2.03
C GLY A 368 13.16 15.30 1.71
N ARG A 369 12.91 15.09 0.41
CA ARG A 369 11.91 14.14 -0.13
C ARG A 369 12.61 13.10 -1.02
N VAL A 370 12.05 11.90 -1.14
CA VAL A 370 12.51 10.94 -2.16
C VAL A 370 11.92 11.33 -3.51
N MET A 371 12.76 11.37 -4.54
CA MET A 371 12.36 11.73 -5.91
C MET A 371 13.37 11.21 -6.94
N TYR A 372 12.93 11.04 -8.18
CA TYR A 372 13.82 10.86 -9.32
C TYR A 372 14.80 12.05 -9.47
N GLY A 373 16.05 11.75 -9.84
CA GLY A 373 17.13 12.74 -9.92
C GLY A 373 17.65 13.26 -8.56
N GLY A 374 17.06 12.85 -7.43
CA GLY A 374 17.31 13.44 -6.09
C GLY A 374 18.77 13.38 -5.63
N SER A 375 19.56 12.42 -6.10
CA SER A 375 21.00 12.34 -5.81
C SER A 375 21.82 12.13 -7.08
N ARG A 376 22.00 13.19 -7.87
CA ARG A 376 22.77 13.18 -9.13
C ARG A 376 24.15 12.52 -9.03
N TYR A 377 24.85 12.68 -7.90
CA TYR A 377 26.15 12.05 -7.64
C TYR A 377 26.05 10.51 -7.61
N LEU A 378 25.23 9.95 -6.72
CA LEU A 378 25.07 8.50 -6.62
C LEU A 378 24.37 7.90 -7.83
N ALA A 379 23.39 8.60 -8.41
CA ALA A 379 22.76 8.17 -9.64
C ALA A 379 23.78 8.04 -10.78
N SER A 380 24.71 9.00 -10.94
CA SER A 380 25.78 8.89 -11.94
C SER A 380 26.73 7.72 -11.71
N LEU A 381 26.98 7.35 -10.45
CA LEU A 381 27.81 6.19 -10.08
C LEU A 381 27.08 4.88 -10.39
N LEU A 382 25.82 4.78 -9.94
CA LEU A 382 24.97 3.61 -10.11
C LEU A 382 24.74 3.26 -11.59
N LEU A 383 24.51 4.27 -12.44
CA LEU A 383 24.38 4.09 -13.88
C LEU A 383 25.66 3.57 -14.56
N GLU A 384 26.85 3.76 -13.98
CA GLU A 384 28.06 3.11 -14.50
C GLU A 384 28.17 1.64 -14.02
N VAL A 385 27.72 1.33 -12.80
CA VAL A 385 27.64 -0.07 -12.32
C VAL A 385 26.67 -0.87 -13.18
N MET A 386 25.46 -0.33 -13.42
CA MET A 386 24.40 -1.02 -14.16
C MET A 386 24.74 -1.37 -15.62
N LYS A 387 25.77 -0.73 -16.20
CA LYS A 387 26.30 -1.08 -17.54
C LYS A 387 27.17 -2.34 -17.51
N ILE A 388 27.68 -2.71 -16.35
CA ILE A 388 28.54 -3.87 -16.12
C ILE A 388 27.70 -5.01 -15.51
N ASP A 389 26.90 -4.69 -14.50
CA ASP A 389 26.01 -5.60 -13.79
C ASP A 389 24.61 -4.97 -13.63
N PRO A 390 23.68 -5.24 -14.56
CA PRO A 390 22.32 -4.72 -14.52
C PRO A 390 21.50 -5.15 -13.29
N SER A 391 21.94 -6.16 -12.52
CA SER A 391 21.25 -6.59 -11.30
C SER A 391 21.46 -5.62 -10.14
N ARG A 392 22.59 -4.90 -10.13
CA ARG A 392 22.99 -3.93 -9.09
C ARG A 392 22.28 -2.59 -9.26
N ARG A 393 20.99 -2.56 -8.91
CA ARG A 393 20.10 -1.41 -9.07
C ARG A 393 20.09 -0.42 -7.89
N ALA A 394 20.84 -0.64 -6.80
CA ALA A 394 20.87 0.26 -5.63
C ALA A 394 22.30 0.63 -5.19
N CYS A 395 22.51 1.84 -4.64
CA CYS A 395 23.73 2.15 -3.89
C CYS A 395 23.52 3.20 -2.78
N VAL A 396 24.43 3.25 -1.81
CA VAL A 396 24.40 4.13 -0.64
C VAL A 396 25.80 4.65 -0.29
N ASN A 397 25.95 5.94 0.02
CA ASN A 397 27.21 6.49 0.54
C ASN A 397 27.24 6.52 2.07
N ILE A 398 28.29 5.96 2.65
CA ILE A 398 28.53 5.91 4.10
C ILE A 398 29.91 6.47 4.45
N LYS A 399 30.08 6.80 5.73
CA LYS A 399 31.34 7.29 6.28
C LYS A 399 32.41 6.20 6.17
N ALA A 400 33.58 6.55 5.65
CA ALA A 400 34.74 5.66 5.71
C ALA A 400 35.48 5.85 7.05
N SER A 401 35.81 4.74 7.70
CA SER A 401 36.82 4.65 8.77
C SER A 401 37.39 3.23 8.79
N GLU A 402 38.50 3.03 9.49
CA GLU A 402 39.17 1.72 9.58
C GLU A 402 38.24 0.62 10.12
N GLU A 403 37.37 0.95 11.06
CA GLU A 403 36.35 0.04 11.62
C GLU A 403 35.29 -0.33 10.59
N VAL A 404 34.83 0.64 9.79
CA VAL A 404 33.82 0.41 8.75
C VAL A 404 34.41 -0.43 7.60
N LEU A 405 35.67 -0.19 7.23
CA LEU A 405 36.35 -0.96 6.19
C LEU A 405 36.55 -2.42 6.64
N ARG A 406 37.07 -2.67 7.85
CA ARG A 406 37.19 -4.03 8.41
C ARG A 406 35.84 -4.72 8.55
N ALA A 407 34.79 -4.00 8.95
CA ALA A 407 33.43 -4.56 9.02
C ALA A 407 32.89 -4.99 7.65
N VAL A 408 33.19 -4.24 6.58
CA VAL A 408 32.81 -4.58 5.19
C VAL A 408 33.61 -5.78 4.66
N GLU A 409 34.92 -5.83 4.94
CA GLU A 409 35.76 -6.99 4.60
C GLU A 409 35.34 -8.26 5.37
N ALA A 410 34.97 -8.13 6.66
CA ALA A 410 34.49 -9.23 7.50
C ALA A 410 33.13 -9.80 7.05
N LEU A 411 32.35 -9.05 6.26
CA LEU A 411 31.14 -9.54 5.58
C LEU A 411 31.44 -10.25 4.24
N GLY A 412 32.70 -10.31 3.82
CA GLY A 412 33.11 -10.92 2.54
C GLY A 412 32.76 -10.08 1.31
N LEU A 413 32.43 -8.79 1.50
CA LEU A 413 32.09 -7.88 0.41
C LEU A 413 33.34 -7.47 -0.36
N SER A 414 33.29 -7.52 -1.69
CA SER A 414 34.42 -7.13 -2.54
C SER A 414 34.65 -5.61 -2.51
N LEU A 415 35.83 -5.21 -2.03
CA LEU A 415 36.19 -3.82 -1.80
C LEU A 415 37.20 -3.29 -2.83
N ARG A 416 36.87 -2.17 -3.47
CA ARG A 416 37.70 -1.47 -4.44
C ARG A 416 38.12 -0.09 -3.93
N THR A 417 39.36 0.03 -3.47
CA THR A 417 39.98 1.33 -3.16
C THR A 417 40.30 2.07 -4.46
N VAL A 418 39.77 3.29 -4.62
CA VAL A 418 40.00 4.16 -5.79
C VAL A 418 41.07 5.22 -5.49
N PRO A 419 41.77 5.77 -6.51
CA PRO A 419 42.82 6.77 -6.30
C PRO A 419 42.32 8.05 -5.58
N PRO A 420 43.18 8.74 -4.79
CA PRO A 420 42.85 9.98 -4.07
C PRO A 420 42.79 11.21 -5.00
N ILE A 421 42.01 11.14 -6.08
CA ILE A 421 41.96 12.15 -7.14
C ILE A 421 40.66 12.94 -7.06
N LYS A 422 40.77 14.27 -6.94
CA LYS A 422 39.64 15.18 -7.14
C LYS A 422 39.38 15.34 -8.64
N ALA A 423 38.36 14.67 -9.15
CA ALA A 423 37.94 14.78 -10.54
C ALA A 423 37.01 15.98 -10.77
N GLU A 424 37.08 16.56 -11.98
CA GLU A 424 36.12 17.57 -12.44
C GLU A 424 34.98 16.89 -13.22
N GLY A 425 33.74 17.35 -13.00
CA GLY A 425 32.54 16.85 -13.68
C GLY A 425 32.02 15.49 -13.21
N LEU A 426 32.83 14.43 -13.25
CA LEU A 426 32.42 13.06 -12.90
C LEU A 426 32.91 12.63 -11.51
N CYS A 427 32.20 11.71 -10.87
CA CYS A 427 32.61 11.08 -9.61
C CYS A 427 33.91 10.24 -9.82
N PRO A 428 34.94 10.36 -8.96
CA PRO A 428 36.16 9.53 -9.06
C PRO A 428 35.89 8.02 -9.02
N ILE A 429 34.88 7.58 -8.27
CA ILE A 429 34.46 6.17 -8.23
C ILE A 429 33.81 5.76 -9.56
N ALA A 430 32.99 6.61 -10.18
CA ALA A 430 32.41 6.35 -11.51
C ALA A 430 33.47 6.27 -12.62
N ILE A 431 34.59 7.00 -12.48
CA ILE A 431 35.75 6.87 -13.37
C ILE A 431 36.44 5.51 -13.17
N ALA A 432 36.63 5.06 -11.92
CA ALA A 432 37.22 3.75 -11.64
C ALA A 432 36.36 2.59 -12.17
N ILE A 433 35.04 2.62 -11.94
CA ILE A 433 34.07 1.62 -12.45
C ILE A 433 34.21 1.44 -13.97
N ARG A 434 34.26 2.55 -14.72
CA ARG A 434 34.46 2.53 -16.19
C ARG A 434 35.81 1.95 -16.62
N GLY A 435 36.86 2.10 -15.80
CA GLY A 435 38.20 1.62 -16.11
C GLY A 435 38.44 0.16 -15.74
N ASP A 436 37.80 -0.32 -14.66
CA ASP A 436 37.98 -1.68 -14.15
C ASP A 436 37.18 -2.73 -14.93
N GLY A 437 36.01 -2.35 -15.48
CA GLY A 437 35.14 -3.25 -16.25
C GLY A 437 34.48 -4.37 -15.43
N VAL A 438 34.61 -4.33 -14.10
CA VAL A 438 34.06 -5.28 -13.13
C VAL A 438 33.32 -4.52 -12.03
N ALA A 439 32.15 -5.02 -11.62
CA ALA A 439 31.37 -4.44 -10.54
C ALA A 439 31.75 -5.05 -9.18
N TYR A 440 32.26 -4.22 -8.27
CA TYR A 440 32.52 -4.53 -6.87
C TYR A 440 31.32 -4.20 -5.98
N ASP A 441 31.28 -4.78 -4.78
CA ASP A 441 30.22 -4.54 -3.77
C ASP A 441 30.42 -3.22 -3.01
N ALA A 442 31.67 -2.80 -2.82
CA ALA A 442 32.02 -1.58 -2.12
C ALA A 442 33.17 -0.82 -2.79
N TYR A 443 33.09 0.51 -2.83
CA TYR A 443 34.09 1.39 -3.43
C TYR A 443 34.56 2.44 -2.41
N TYR A 444 35.83 2.38 -2.03
CA TYR A 444 36.43 3.28 -1.05
C TYR A 444 37.25 4.37 -1.73
N HIS A 445 36.87 5.64 -1.53
CA HIS A 445 37.71 6.79 -1.86
C HIS A 445 38.37 7.30 -0.56
N PRO A 446 39.72 7.27 -0.43
CA PRO A 446 40.44 7.70 0.77
C PRO A 446 40.51 9.23 0.96
N GLY A 447 39.55 9.97 0.38
CA GLY A 447 39.52 11.42 0.35
C GLY A 447 40.55 12.04 -0.62
N ALA A 448 40.54 13.37 -0.68
CA ALA A 448 41.48 14.21 -1.41
C ALA A 448 41.46 15.64 -0.83
N HIS A 449 42.24 16.58 -1.37
CA HIS A 449 42.22 17.96 -0.88
C HIS A 449 40.84 18.62 -1.09
N GLY A 450 40.11 18.81 0.01
CA GLY A 450 38.71 19.29 0.00
C GLY A 450 37.67 18.23 -0.35
N VAL A 451 37.97 16.93 -0.17
CA VAL A 451 37.04 15.81 -0.38
C VAL A 451 37.11 14.85 0.82
N GLU A 452 35.99 14.64 1.52
CA GLU A 452 35.88 13.70 2.64
C GLU A 452 36.11 12.25 2.17
N PRO A 453 36.80 11.38 2.95
CA PRO A 453 36.84 9.95 2.68
C PRO A 453 35.44 9.33 2.66
N SER A 454 35.12 8.61 1.58
CA SER A 454 33.76 8.11 1.34
C SER A 454 33.78 6.65 0.92
N LEU A 455 32.89 5.85 1.48
CA LEU A 455 32.63 4.48 1.07
C LEU A 455 31.25 4.40 0.41
N VAL A 456 31.17 3.84 -0.79
CA VAL A 456 29.88 3.58 -1.47
C VAL A 456 29.67 2.07 -1.53
N ILE A 457 28.56 1.60 -0.94
CA ILE A 457 28.13 0.19 -1.01
C ILE A 457 27.05 0.08 -2.10
N VAL A 458 27.12 -0.99 -2.88
CA VAL A 458 26.29 -1.26 -4.06
C VAL A 458 25.64 -2.63 -3.95
N GLY A 459 24.36 -2.74 -4.31
CA GLY A 459 23.58 -3.97 -4.20
C GLY A 459 22.36 -4.00 -5.13
N GLY A 460 21.58 -5.06 -5.06
CA GLY A 460 20.39 -5.26 -5.90
C GLY A 460 19.18 -4.40 -5.49
N SER A 461 19.01 -4.11 -4.19
CA SER A 461 17.84 -3.39 -3.67
C SER A 461 18.10 -2.50 -2.44
N PRO A 462 17.24 -1.49 -2.15
CA PRO A 462 17.33 -0.67 -0.95
C PRO A 462 17.27 -1.48 0.35
N ARG A 463 16.41 -2.50 0.38
CA ARG A 463 16.20 -3.40 1.53
C ARG A 463 17.41 -4.28 1.82
N GLU A 464 18.13 -4.68 0.78
CA GLU A 464 19.40 -5.43 0.89
C GLU A 464 20.51 -4.54 1.45
N LEU A 465 20.66 -3.31 0.92
CA LEU A 465 21.61 -2.33 1.46
C LEU A 465 21.34 -2.03 2.94
N VAL A 466 20.08 -1.84 3.33
CA VAL A 466 19.69 -1.64 4.74
C VAL A 466 20.10 -2.82 5.64
N ARG A 467 19.99 -4.06 5.17
CA ARG A 467 20.49 -5.25 5.90
C ARG A 467 22.01 -5.25 6.04
N VAL A 468 22.74 -4.90 4.98
CA VAL A 468 24.21 -4.77 5.01
C VAL A 468 24.61 -3.69 6.02
N LEU A 469 23.98 -2.51 5.97
CA LEU A 469 24.26 -1.42 6.90
C LEU A 469 23.95 -1.78 8.36
N ALA A 470 22.91 -2.58 8.62
CA ALA A 470 22.58 -3.05 9.96
C ALA A 470 23.68 -3.98 10.53
N GLU A 471 24.23 -4.90 9.73
CA GLU A 471 25.31 -5.77 10.20
C GLU A 471 26.66 -5.05 10.24
N VAL A 472 26.96 -4.12 9.32
CA VAL A 472 28.14 -3.23 9.41
C VAL A 472 28.10 -2.41 10.70
N ALA A 473 26.95 -1.78 11.03
CA ALA A 473 26.78 -1.08 12.30
C ALA A 473 26.98 -2.01 13.51
N ARG A 474 26.47 -3.25 13.44
CA ARG A 474 26.64 -4.26 14.50
C ARG A 474 28.08 -4.72 14.68
N LEU A 475 28.88 -4.81 13.61
CA LEU A 475 30.30 -5.16 13.65
C LEU A 475 31.15 -4.01 14.19
N VAL A 476 30.91 -2.78 13.73
CA VAL A 476 31.58 -1.56 14.24
C VAL A 476 31.30 -1.38 15.74
N ALA A 477 30.05 -1.58 16.18
CA ALA A 477 29.68 -1.52 17.60
C ALA A 477 30.32 -2.63 18.47
N ARG A 478 30.93 -3.65 17.88
CA ARG A 478 31.69 -4.71 18.56
C ARG A 478 33.21 -4.49 18.58
N GLY A 479 33.71 -3.48 17.86
CA GLY A 479 35.14 -3.18 17.78
C GLY A 479 35.94 -4.18 16.96
N HIS A 480 35.34 -4.75 15.90
CA HIS A 480 36.05 -5.54 14.89
C HIS A 480 36.87 -4.66 13.92
#